data_AF-A0A2M7J185-F1
#
_entry.id   AF-A0A2M7J185-F1
#
_cell.length_a   1.000
_cell.length_b   1.000
_cell.length_c   1.000
_cell.angle_alpha   90.00
_cell.angle_beta   90.00
_cell.angle_gamma   90.00
#
_symmetry.space_group_name_H-M   'P 1'
#
loop_
_entity.id
_entity.type
_entity.pdbx_description
1 polymer ?
#
loop_
_entity_poly.entity_id
_entity_poly.type
_entity_poly.pdbx_seq_one_letter_code
_entity_poly.pdbx_strand_id
1 'polypeptide(L)'
;MQKNEMSGKSNKPQGYESAMAELEQIVADMEAGRLSLEDSLVAYKRGAELLAFCRSRLEEAQQQVRVLEDGVLKELSLGDNL
;
A
#
# COMPACT_ATOMS: atom_id res chain seq x y z
N MET A 1 17.19 -31.85 18.84
CA MET A 1 17.88 -30.73 18.14
C MET A 1 17.66 -30.90 16.64
N GLN A 2 16.74 -30.12 16.06
CA GLN A 2 16.68 -29.89 14.61
C GLN A 2 16.14 -28.48 14.39
N LYS A 3 16.81 -27.78 13.49
CA LYS A 3 16.92 -26.33 13.34
C LYS A 3 15.64 -25.81 12.69
N ASN A 4 14.90 -24.94 13.38
CA ASN A 4 13.77 -24.23 12.78
C ASN A 4 14.30 -22.96 12.11
N GLU A 5 14.42 -23.01 10.80
CA GLU A 5 14.82 -21.90 9.95
C GLU A 5 13.76 -20.79 10.03
N MET A 6 14.04 -19.74 10.81
CA MET A 6 13.26 -18.51 10.80
C MET A 6 13.60 -17.76 9.51
N SER A 7 12.85 -18.08 8.45
CA SER A 7 12.75 -17.29 7.23
C SER A 7 12.47 -15.83 7.59
N GLY A 8 13.36 -14.94 7.18
CA GLY A 8 13.22 -13.49 7.34
C GLY A 8 11.94 -13.04 6.66
N LYS A 9 10.87 -12.91 7.44
CA LYS A 9 9.58 -12.37 6.99
C LYS A 9 9.86 -10.98 6.47
N SER A 10 9.75 -10.83 5.15
CA SER A 10 9.78 -9.55 4.48
C SER A 10 8.70 -8.72 5.15
N ASN A 11 9.07 -7.68 5.89
CA ASN A 11 8.12 -6.81 6.60
C ASN A 11 7.37 -5.87 5.61
N LYS A 12 7.12 -6.37 4.39
CA LYS A 12 6.38 -5.66 3.35
C LYS A 12 4.91 -6.02 3.50
N PRO A 13 4.00 -5.03 3.52
CA PRO A 13 2.58 -5.29 3.51
C PRO A 13 2.20 -6.21 2.34
N GLN A 14 1.33 -7.18 2.60
CA GLN A 14 0.89 -8.13 1.57
C GLN A 14 -0.12 -7.51 0.59
N GLY A 15 -0.66 -6.33 0.90
CA GLY A 15 -1.58 -5.56 0.05
C GLY A 15 -1.96 -4.20 0.65
N TYR A 16 -2.75 -3.41 -0.09
CA TYR A 16 -3.17 -2.06 0.31
C TYR A 16 -3.85 -2.05 1.68
N GLU A 17 -4.85 -2.92 1.89
CA GLU A 17 -5.60 -3.01 3.15
C GLU A 17 -4.68 -3.29 4.35
N SER A 18 -3.73 -4.22 4.18
CA SER A 18 -2.76 -4.52 5.25
C SER A 18 -1.83 -3.35 5.55
N ALA A 19 -1.42 -2.59 4.52
CA ALA A 19 -0.57 -1.42 4.70
C ALA A 19 -1.34 -0.29 5.41
N MET A 20 -2.61 -0.11 5.07
CA MET A 20 -3.47 0.90 5.68
C MET A 20 -3.75 0.58 7.15
N ALA A 21 -4.11 -0.67 7.47
CA ALA A 21 -4.34 -1.09 8.84
C ALA A 21 -3.10 -0.91 9.72
N GLU A 22 -1.91 -1.21 9.19
CA GLU A 22 -0.66 -0.97 9.91
C GLU A 22 -0.38 0.53 10.11
N LEU A 23 -0.65 1.36 9.10
CA LEU A 23 -0.48 2.81 9.17
C LEU A 23 -1.43 3.43 10.22
N GLU A 24 -2.68 2.99 10.26
CA GLU A 24 -3.67 3.41 11.27
C GLU A 24 -3.21 3.07 12.68
N GLN A 25 -2.66 1.86 12.88
CA GLN A 25 -2.13 1.46 14.18
C GLN A 25 -0.94 2.34 14.60
N ILE A 26 -0.03 2.63 13.67
CA ILE A 26 1.12 3.51 13.93
C ILE A 26 0.64 4.91 14.32
N VAL A 27 -0.32 5.47 13.60
CA VAL A 27 -0.90 6.79 13.92
C VAL A 27 -1.53 6.78 15.31
N ALA A 28 -2.33 5.76 15.62
CA ALA A 28 -2.96 5.62 16.93
C ALA A 28 -1.93 5.56 18.07
N ASP A 29 -0.81 4.86 17.87
CA ASP A 29 0.26 4.76 18.86
C ASP A 29 1.02 6.10 19.03
N MET A 30 1.22 6.85 17.93
CA MET A 30 1.81 8.18 17.97
C MET A 30 0.90 9.19 18.69
N GLU A 31 -0.39 9.17 18.40
CA GLU A 31 -1.39 10.06 19.02
C GLU A 31 -1.60 9.76 20.50
N ALA A 32 -1.44 8.49 20.90
CA ALA A 32 -1.52 8.11 22.31
C ALA A 32 -0.39 8.71 23.16
N GLY A 33 0.69 9.22 22.56
CA GLY A 33 1.79 9.88 23.26
C GLY A 33 2.60 8.96 24.18
N ARG A 34 2.50 7.63 23.96
CA ARG A 34 3.17 6.61 24.79
C ARG A 34 4.52 6.16 24.24
N LEU A 35 4.88 6.60 23.04
CA LEU A 35 6.14 6.25 22.38
C LEU A 35 7.31 7.05 22.95
N SER A 36 8.44 6.39 23.12
CA SER A 36 9.71 7.09 23.34
C SER A 36 10.09 7.89 22.08
N LEU A 37 11.09 8.78 22.20
CA LEU A 37 11.60 9.52 21.04
C LEU A 37 12.13 8.57 19.96
N GLU A 38 12.88 7.55 20.35
CA GLU A 38 13.45 6.56 19.43
C GLU A 38 12.35 5.76 18.74
N ASP A 39 11.34 5.30 19.49
CA ASP A 39 10.21 4.58 18.93
C ASP A 39 9.38 5.47 18.00
N SER A 40 9.24 6.76 18.31
CA SER A 40 8.53 7.73 17.47
C SER A 40 9.23 7.91 16.12
N LEU A 41 10.56 7.90 16.08
CA LEU A 41 11.33 7.98 14.84
C LEU A 41 11.17 6.70 14.00
N VAL A 42 11.15 5.54 14.64
CA VAL A 42 10.90 4.26 13.97
C VAL A 42 9.48 4.21 13.40
N ALA A 43 8.48 4.58 14.21
CA ALA A 43 7.08 4.67 13.82
C ALA A 43 6.90 5.62 12.62
N TYR A 44 7.51 6.80 12.67
CA TYR A 44 7.47 7.76 11.57
C TYR A 44 8.06 7.20 10.28
N LYS A 45 9.25 6.59 10.34
CA LYS A 45 9.89 6.00 9.16
C LYS A 45 9.01 4.92 8.54
N ARG A 46 8.46 4.04 9.38
CA ARG A 46 7.57 2.97 8.92
C ARG A 46 6.29 3.56 8.31
N GLY A 47 5.68 4.54 8.95
CA GLY A 47 4.50 5.24 8.43
C GLY A 47 4.76 5.88 7.05
N ALA A 48 5.93 6.49 6.84
CA ALA A 48 6.32 7.05 5.56
C ALA A 48 6.47 5.98 4.46
N GLU A 49 7.05 4.82 4.79
CA GLU A 49 7.16 3.67 3.87
C GLU A 49 5.78 3.13 3.48
N LEU A 50 4.87 2.97 4.45
CA LEU A 50 3.50 2.50 4.22
C LEU A 50 2.71 3.49 3.37
N LEU A 51 2.83 4.79 3.65
CA LEU A 51 2.17 5.84 2.88
C LEU A 51 2.63 5.84 1.41
N ALA A 52 3.92 5.69 1.17
CA ALA A 52 4.47 5.59 -0.18
C ALA A 52 3.93 4.36 -0.92
N PHE A 53 3.87 3.21 -0.25
CA PHE A 53 3.28 2.00 -0.80
C PHE A 53 1.79 2.16 -1.12
N CYS A 54 1.00 2.73 -0.21
CA CYS A 54 -0.43 2.97 -0.45
C CYS A 54 -0.66 3.86 -1.67
N ARG A 55 0.14 4.92 -1.82
CA ARG A 55 0.07 5.82 -2.99
C ARG A 55 0.38 5.09 -4.29
N SER A 56 1.45 4.30 -4.33
CA SER A 56 1.82 3.57 -5.56
C SER A 56 0.72 2.58 -5.97
N ARG A 57 0.08 1.91 -5.00
CA ARG A 57 -1.03 0.98 -5.27
C ARG A 57 -2.26 1.71 -5.83
N LEU A 58 -2.56 2.91 -5.35
CA LEU A 58 -3.65 3.72 -5.89
C LEU A 58 -3.34 4.22 -7.30
N GLU A 59 -2.10 4.66 -7.55
CA GLU A 59 -1.66 5.07 -8.89
C GLU A 59 -1.76 3.93 -9.91
N GLU A 60 -1.32 2.73 -9.52
CA GLU A 60 -1.47 1.51 -10.34
C GLU A 60 -2.95 1.22 -10.65
N ALA A 61 -3.82 1.27 -9.64
CA ALA A 61 -5.25 1.03 -9.82
C ALA A 61 -5.89 2.08 -10.76
N GLN A 62 -5.56 3.37 -10.56
CA GLN A 62 -6.03 4.45 -11.43
C GLN A 62 -5.55 4.27 -12.87
N GLN A 63 -4.31 3.82 -13.08
CA GLN A 63 -3.80 3.55 -14.42
C GLN A 63 -4.54 2.40 -15.09
N GLN A 64 -4.86 1.34 -14.35
CA GLN A 64 -5.64 0.22 -14.88
C GLN A 64 -7.04 0.65 -15.30
N VAL A 65 -7.72 1.48 -14.50
CA VAL A 65 -9.03 2.05 -14.85
C VAL A 65 -8.95 2.86 -16.15
N ARG A 66 -7.97 3.76 -16.28
CA ARG A 66 -7.78 4.57 -17.50
C ARG A 66 -7.62 3.70 -18.75
N VAL A 67 -6.79 2.66 -18.68
CA VAL A 67 -6.56 1.75 -19.82
C VAL A 67 -7.85 1.02 -20.22
N LEU A 68 -8.67 0.63 -19.26
CA LEU A 68 -9.95 -0.02 -19.54
C LEU A 68 -10.95 0.96 -20.17
N GLU A 69 -11.04 2.18 -19.66
CA GLU A 69 -11.90 3.23 -20.22
C GLU A 69 -11.50 3.59 -21.66
N ASP A 70 -10.21 3.76 -21.93
CA ASP A 70 -9.68 4.02 -23.28
C ASP A 70 -9.98 2.87 -24.25
N GLY A 71 -9.86 1.63 -23.77
CA GLY A 71 -10.21 0.44 -24.55
C GLY A 71 -11.68 0.39 -24.92
N VAL A 72 -12.57 0.62 -23.94
CA VAL A 72 -14.03 0.67 -24.14
C VAL A 72 -14.42 1.78 -25.11
N LEU A 73 -13.81 2.97 -24.98
CA LEU A 73 -14.08 4.09 -25.88
C LEU A 73 -13.70 3.76 -27.33
N LYS A 74 -12.58 3.05 -27.52
CA LYS A 74 -12.12 2.61 -28.85
C LYS A 74 -13.03 1.57 -29.48
N GLU A 75 -13.57 0.63 -28.70
CA GLU A 75 -14.51 -0.38 -29.19
C GLU A 75 -15.82 0.27 -29.68
N LEU A 76 -16.36 1.25 -28.95
CA LEU A 76 -17.55 1.99 -29.36
C LEU A 76 -17.32 2.81 -30.63
N SER A 77 -16.16 3.48 -30.75
CA SER A 77 -15.82 4.26 -31.95
C SER A 77 -15.65 3.43 -33.23
N LEU A 78 -15.39 2.12 -33.11
CA LEU A 78 -15.26 1.21 -34.26
C LEU A 78 -16.61 0.60 -34.68
N GLY A 79 -17.64 0.67 -33.83
CA GLY A 79 -18.97 0.11 -34.09
C GLY A 79 -19.88 0.99 -34.97
N ASP A 80 -19.59 2.29 -35.08
CA ASP A 80 -20.47 3.27 -35.76
C ASP A 80 -20.14 3.46 -37.27
N ASN A 81 -19.23 2.66 -37.83
CA ASN A 81 -18.80 2.77 -39.25
C ASN A 81 -19.29 1.60 -40.13
N LEU A 82 -20.42 0.96 -39.79
CA LEU A 82 -21.09 -0.08 -40.58
C LEU A 82 -22.56 0.24 -40.83
#